data_AF-A0A4R5FHK1-F1
#
_entry.id   AF-A0A4R5FHK1-F1
#
_cell.length_a   1.000
_cell.length_b   1.000
_cell.length_c   1.000
_cell.angle_alpha   90.00
_cell.angle_beta   90.00
_cell.angle_gamma   90.00
#
_symmetry.space_group_name_H-M   'P 1'
#
loop_
_entity.id
_entity.type
_entity.pdbx_description
1 polymer ?
#
loop_
_entity_poly.entity_id
_entity_poly.type
_entity_poly.pdbx_seq_one_letter_code
_entity_poly.pdbx_strand_id
1 'polypeptide(L)'
;MISNKPLKRAPELQPLSHDHHHGLQLCWKIRTGFSKQIEPDRIKKYSDWFFKTHLKPHFELEEKHVFPILGTENELIKRALTEHRRLKRLFKQTTDVEKALGLIEEELEAHTRFEERILFVEIQKIATENQLAKIKEIHTDESFTEKNDDLFWK
;
A
#
# COMPACT_ATOMS: atom_id res chain seq x y z
N MET A 1 23.53 -3.32 -2.00
CA MET A 1 22.52 -2.31 -1.59
C MET A 1 21.48 -2.22 -2.68
N ILE A 2 20.20 -2.38 -2.37
CA ILE A 2 19.13 -2.22 -3.37
C ILE A 2 18.91 -0.70 -3.55
N SER A 3 19.00 -0.22 -4.80
CA SER A 3 18.84 1.21 -5.13
C SER A 3 17.50 1.75 -4.67
N ASN A 4 17.48 2.87 -3.93
CA ASN A 4 16.26 3.58 -3.51
C ASN A 4 15.63 4.44 -4.61
N LYS A 5 16.20 4.44 -5.83
CA LYS A 5 15.60 5.18 -6.95
C LYS A 5 14.31 4.48 -7.41
N PRO A 6 13.21 5.22 -7.59
CA PRO A 6 12.01 4.69 -8.24
C PRO A 6 12.36 4.10 -9.61
N LEU A 7 11.72 2.98 -9.95
CA LEU A 7 11.84 2.39 -11.28
C LEU A 7 10.98 3.16 -12.28
N LYS A 8 11.36 3.13 -13.56
CA LYS A 8 10.55 3.74 -14.62
C LYS A 8 9.23 2.97 -14.76
N ARG A 9 8.11 3.64 -14.47
CA ARG A 9 6.75 3.10 -14.52
C ARG A 9 5.99 3.64 -15.73
N ALA A 10 5.18 2.79 -16.35
CA ALA A 10 4.21 3.17 -17.37
C ALA A 10 3.29 4.26 -16.82
N PRO A 11 2.97 5.32 -17.58
CA PRO A 11 2.14 6.43 -17.11
C PRO A 11 0.82 6.01 -16.44
N GLU A 12 0.23 4.92 -16.91
CA GLU A 12 -1.04 4.38 -16.43
C GLU A 12 -0.95 3.71 -15.06
N LEU A 13 0.24 3.24 -14.67
CA LEU A 13 0.48 2.62 -13.36
C LEU A 13 1.06 3.62 -12.34
N GLN A 14 1.46 4.81 -12.76
CA GLN A 14 2.00 5.84 -11.86
C GLN A 14 1.05 6.25 -10.74
N PRO A 15 -0.28 6.37 -10.94
CA PRO A 15 -1.21 6.68 -9.85
C PRO A 15 -1.15 5.65 -8.71
N LEU A 16 -1.04 4.35 -9.03
CA LEU A 16 -0.86 3.30 -8.03
C LEU A 16 0.49 3.43 -7.31
N SER A 17 1.55 3.78 -8.03
CA SER A 17 2.83 4.10 -7.41
C SER A 17 2.79 5.35 -6.50
N HIS A 18 1.87 6.29 -6.74
CA HIS A 18 1.63 7.40 -5.81
C HIS A 18 0.91 6.93 -4.54
N ASP A 19 -0.08 6.04 -4.65
CA ASP A 19 -0.72 5.43 -3.47
C ASP A 19 0.31 4.67 -2.62
N HIS A 20 1.23 3.95 -3.26
CA HIS A 20 2.37 3.31 -2.59
C HIS A 20 3.25 4.30 -1.82
N HIS A 21 3.47 5.50 -2.36
CA HIS A 21 4.19 6.54 -1.63
C HIS A 21 3.46 6.91 -0.34
N HIS A 22 2.13 7.04 -0.37
CA HIS A 22 1.33 7.29 0.83
C HIS A 22 1.37 6.11 1.82
N GLY A 23 1.38 4.87 1.33
CA GLY A 23 1.61 3.67 2.16
C GLY A 23 2.95 3.73 2.91
N LEU A 24 4.03 4.08 2.21
CA LEU A 24 5.35 4.28 2.83
C LEU A 24 5.38 5.45 3.82
N GLN A 25 4.62 6.52 3.55
CA GLN A 25 4.45 7.62 4.51
C GLN A 25 3.75 7.15 5.79
N LEU A 26 2.75 6.25 5.71
CA LEU A 26 2.16 5.64 6.90
C LEU A 26 3.21 4.87 7.70
N CYS A 27 4.04 4.03 7.07
CA CYS A 27 5.11 3.30 7.75
C CYS A 27 6.06 4.26 8.48
N TRP A 28 6.47 5.35 7.81
CA TRP A 28 7.29 6.39 8.43
C TRP A 28 6.58 7.07 9.62
N LYS A 29 5.29 7.38 9.51
CA LYS A 29 4.49 7.98 10.60
C LYS A 29 4.44 7.06 11.81
N ILE A 30 4.16 5.77 11.62
CA ILE A 30 4.13 4.78 12.71
C ILE A 30 5.49 4.74 13.44
N ARG A 31 6.60 4.58 12.70
CA ARG A 31 7.95 4.60 13.28
C ARG A 31 8.26 5.89 14.02
N THR A 32 7.84 7.03 13.48
CA THR A 32 8.02 8.34 14.11
C THR A 32 7.22 8.46 15.40
N GLY A 33 5.97 7.95 15.40
CA GLY A 33 5.14 7.87 16.60
C GLY A 33 5.82 7.06 17.71
N PHE A 34 6.36 5.88 17.39
CA PHE A 34 7.12 5.08 18.37
C PHE A 34 8.37 5.79 18.88
N SER A 35 9.17 6.39 18.00
CA SER A 35 10.37 7.15 18.40
C SER A 35 10.05 8.31 19.35
N LYS A 36 8.91 8.96 19.14
CA LYS A 36 8.40 10.04 19.99
C LYS A 36 7.63 9.54 21.23
N GLN A 37 7.56 8.22 21.47
CA GLN A 37 6.80 7.62 22.57
C GLN A 37 5.32 8.04 22.58
N ILE A 38 4.73 8.15 21.40
CA ILE A 38 3.29 8.43 21.26
C ILE A 38 2.50 7.19 21.66
N GLU A 39 1.43 7.39 22.44
CA GLU A 39 0.48 6.35 22.83
C GLU A 39 0.03 5.49 21.61
N PRO A 40 0.16 4.16 21.66
CA PRO A 40 -0.16 3.29 20.53
C PRO A 40 -1.56 3.48 19.96
N ASP A 41 -2.57 3.72 20.81
CA ASP A 41 -3.95 3.94 20.39
C ASP A 41 -4.11 5.21 19.54
N ARG A 42 -3.30 6.24 19.79
CA ARG A 42 -3.31 7.48 19.01
C ARG A 42 -2.75 7.24 17.60
N ILE A 43 -1.66 6.49 17.51
CA ILE A 43 -1.09 6.05 16.21
C ILE A 43 -2.12 5.16 15.48
N LYS A 44 -2.73 4.21 16.19
CA LYS A 44 -3.70 3.25 15.64
C LYS A 44 -4.93 3.96 15.06
N LYS A 45 -5.46 4.97 15.73
CA LYS A 45 -6.60 5.77 15.22
C LYS A 45 -6.32 6.38 13.85
N TYR A 46 -5.11 6.89 13.63
CA TYR A 46 -4.70 7.41 12.34
C TYR A 46 -4.49 6.29 11.31
N SER A 47 -3.78 5.22 11.69
CA SER A 47 -3.53 4.06 10.82
C SER A 47 -4.83 3.42 10.34
N ASP A 48 -5.85 3.32 11.19
CA ASP A 48 -7.15 2.75 10.84
C ASP A 48 -7.96 3.64 9.91
N TRP A 49 -7.87 4.96 10.10
CA TRP A 49 -8.44 5.91 9.15
C TRP A 49 -7.79 5.73 7.78
N PHE A 50 -6.45 5.77 7.71
CA PHE A 50 -5.71 5.62 6.46
C PHE A 50 -6.04 4.28 5.77
N PHE A 51 -6.11 3.20 6.54
CA PHE A 51 -6.48 1.90 6.01
C PHE A 51 -7.88 1.90 5.40
N LYS A 52 -8.86 2.47 6.11
CA LYS A 52 -10.25 2.50 5.66
C LYS A 52 -10.44 3.38 4.42
N THR A 53 -9.79 4.54 4.37
CA THR A 53 -10.05 5.54 3.33
C THR A 53 -9.15 5.41 2.11
N HIS A 54 -7.97 4.80 2.25
CA HIS A 54 -6.97 4.81 1.17
C HIS A 54 -6.41 3.41 0.88
N LEU A 55 -5.81 2.74 1.87
CA LEU A 55 -5.11 1.47 1.60
C LEU A 55 -6.06 0.33 1.21
N LYS A 56 -7.23 0.23 1.83
CA LYS A 56 -8.22 -0.81 1.49
C LYS A 56 -8.81 -0.62 0.09
N PRO A 57 -9.28 0.58 -0.32
CA PRO A 57 -9.66 0.84 -1.71
C PRO A 57 -8.56 0.55 -2.72
N HIS A 58 -7.30 0.92 -2.40
CA HIS A 58 -6.14 0.63 -3.23
C HIS A 58 -5.98 -0.88 -3.47
N PHE A 59 -5.96 -1.69 -2.40
CA PHE A 59 -5.91 -3.15 -2.53
C PHE A 59 -7.08 -3.72 -3.35
N GLU A 60 -8.29 -3.19 -3.18
CA GLU A 60 -9.46 -3.66 -3.93
C GLU A 60 -9.34 -3.35 -5.43
N LEU A 61 -8.77 -2.21 -5.79
CA LEU A 61 -8.51 -1.84 -7.17
C LEU A 61 -7.47 -2.78 -7.80
N GLU A 62 -6.36 -3.04 -7.09
CA GLU A 62 -5.32 -3.94 -7.58
C GLU A 62 -5.83 -5.36 -7.78
N GLU A 63 -6.49 -5.91 -6.75
CA GLU A 63 -7.08 -7.26 -6.77
C GLU A 63 -8.05 -7.44 -7.94
N LYS A 64 -8.84 -6.41 -8.26
CA LYS A 64 -9.90 -6.47 -9.27
C LYS A 64 -9.44 -6.16 -10.68
N HIS A 65 -8.44 -5.30 -10.85
CA HIS A 65 -8.12 -4.70 -12.16
C HIS A 65 -6.66 -4.89 -12.59
N VAL A 66 -5.73 -4.96 -11.63
CA VAL A 66 -4.29 -4.99 -11.93
C VAL A 66 -3.78 -6.44 -11.92
N PHE A 67 -4.03 -7.16 -10.84
CA PHE A 67 -3.59 -8.54 -10.65
C PHE A 67 -4.09 -9.52 -11.70
N PRO A 68 -5.34 -9.40 -12.22
CA PRO A 68 -5.82 -10.29 -13.28
C PRO A 68 -5.01 -10.24 -14.58
N ILE A 69 -4.25 -9.17 -14.84
CA ILE A 69 -3.39 -9.05 -16.04
C ILE A 69 -2.32 -10.15 -16.05
N LEU A 70 -1.73 -10.47 -14.90
CA LEU A 70 -0.73 -11.52 -14.75
C LEU A 70 -1.34 -12.93 -14.58
N GLY A 71 -2.66 -12.98 -14.36
CA GLY A 71 -3.42 -14.20 -14.12
C GLY A 71 -3.43 -14.60 -12.64
N THR A 72 -4.60 -15.04 -12.16
CA THR A 72 -4.84 -15.37 -10.75
C THR A 72 -4.01 -16.56 -10.25
N GLU A 73 -3.55 -17.43 -11.15
CA GLU A 73 -2.71 -18.57 -10.82
C GLU A 73 -1.23 -18.24 -10.71
N ASN A 74 -0.82 -17.02 -11.05
CA ASN A 74 0.57 -16.60 -10.94
C ASN A 74 1.00 -16.51 -9.46
N GLU A 75 2.17 -17.07 -9.14
CA GLU A 75 2.69 -17.12 -7.76
C GLU A 75 2.92 -15.72 -7.14
N LEU A 76 3.26 -14.71 -7.95
CA LEU A 76 3.40 -13.32 -7.49
C LEU A 76 2.04 -12.74 -7.07
N ILE A 77 0.97 -13.09 -7.78
CA ILE A 77 -0.40 -12.68 -7.43
C ILE A 77 -0.88 -13.40 -6.17
N LYS A 78 -0.65 -14.71 -6.05
CA LYS A 78 -0.96 -15.47 -4.83
C LYS A 78 -0.24 -14.90 -3.61
N ARG A 79 1.02 -14.47 -3.78
CA ARG A 79 1.78 -13.77 -2.75
C ARG A 79 1.13 -12.44 -2.37
N ALA A 80 0.88 -11.55 -3.34
CA ALA A 80 0.25 -10.24 -3.09
C ALA A 80 -1.09 -10.37 -2.34
N LEU A 81 -1.96 -11.28 -2.80
CA LEU A 81 -3.24 -11.58 -2.14
C LEU A 81 -3.08 -12.13 -0.72
N THR A 82 -2.00 -12.85 -0.44
CA THR A 82 -1.70 -13.35 0.91
C THR A 82 -1.23 -12.23 1.82
N GLU A 83 -0.35 -11.36 1.32
CA GLU A 83 0.13 -10.16 2.02
C GLU A 83 -1.04 -9.19 2.29
N HIS A 84 -1.93 -8.93 1.31
CA HIS A 84 -3.15 -8.13 1.51
C HIS A 84 -4.04 -8.70 2.62
N ARG A 85 -4.33 -10.00 2.59
CA ARG A 85 -5.16 -10.65 3.62
C ARG A 85 -4.54 -10.52 5.00
N ARG A 86 -3.22 -10.64 5.09
CA ARG A 86 -2.47 -10.49 6.34
C ARG A 86 -2.52 -9.06 6.86
N LEU A 87 -2.20 -8.07 6.04
CA LEU A 87 -2.31 -6.64 6.39
C LEU A 87 -3.73 -6.28 6.83
N LYS A 88 -4.76 -6.70 6.06
CA LYS A 88 -6.18 -6.51 6.42
C LYS A 88 -6.52 -7.08 7.79
N ARG A 89 -5.86 -8.14 8.26
CA ARG A 89 -6.06 -8.70 9.63
C ARG A 89 -5.35 -7.86 10.69
N LEU A 90 -4.12 -7.41 10.42
CA LEU A 90 -3.36 -6.57 11.35
C LEU A 90 -4.09 -5.25 11.64
N PHE A 91 -4.63 -4.58 10.61
CA PHE A 91 -5.42 -3.36 10.82
C PHE A 91 -6.71 -3.60 11.63
N LYS A 92 -7.29 -4.80 11.56
CA LYS A 92 -8.47 -5.18 12.36
C LYS A 92 -8.13 -5.62 13.79
N GLN A 93 -6.86 -5.79 14.13
CA GLN A 93 -6.45 -6.23 15.45
C GLN A 93 -6.66 -5.12 16.47
N THR A 94 -7.32 -5.47 17.59
CA THR A 94 -7.65 -4.56 18.70
C THR A 94 -6.90 -4.89 20.00
N THR A 95 -6.21 -6.02 20.04
CA THR A 95 -5.34 -6.45 21.16
C THR A 95 -3.87 -6.29 20.76
N ASP A 96 -2.97 -6.06 21.71
CA ASP A 96 -1.53 -5.84 21.43
C ASP A 96 -1.30 -4.80 20.32
N VAL A 97 -1.95 -3.64 20.44
CA VAL A 97 -1.98 -2.59 19.39
C VAL A 97 -0.59 -2.16 18.96
N GLU A 98 0.34 -1.98 19.91
CA GLU A 98 1.73 -1.64 19.63
C GLU A 98 2.42 -2.69 18.73
N LYS A 99 2.24 -3.97 19.05
CA LYS A 99 2.78 -5.07 18.23
C LYS A 99 2.13 -5.10 16.85
N ALA A 100 0.82 -4.88 16.76
CA ALA A 100 0.13 -4.82 15.48
C ALA A 100 0.66 -3.68 14.60
N LEU A 101 0.87 -2.50 15.18
CA LEU A 101 1.44 -1.34 14.49
C LEU A 101 2.87 -1.59 13.99
N GLY A 102 3.72 -2.23 14.80
CA GLY A 102 5.06 -2.64 14.38
C GLY A 102 5.04 -3.63 13.21
N LEU A 103 4.12 -4.61 13.23
CA LEU A 103 3.96 -5.52 12.10
C LEU A 103 3.38 -4.83 10.85
N ILE A 104 2.46 -3.88 11.02
CA ILE A 104 1.89 -3.12 9.90
C ILE A 104 2.98 -2.36 9.15
N GLU A 105 3.83 -1.61 9.86
CA GLU A 105 4.83 -0.78 9.20
C GLU A 105 5.87 -1.63 8.44
N GLU A 106 6.32 -2.73 9.04
CA GLU A 106 7.27 -3.66 8.42
C GLU A 106 6.67 -4.40 7.21
N GLU A 107 5.50 -5.03 7.41
CA GLU A 107 4.86 -5.85 6.38
C GLU A 107 4.37 -5.00 5.21
N LEU A 108 3.83 -3.80 5.45
CA LEU A 108 3.38 -2.90 4.39
C LEU A 108 4.56 -2.36 3.56
N GLU A 109 5.66 -1.96 4.21
CA GLU A 109 6.85 -1.50 3.50
C GLU A 109 7.49 -2.60 2.64
N ALA A 110 7.54 -3.84 3.16
CA ALA A 110 8.02 -4.99 2.42
C ALA A 110 7.12 -5.31 1.21
N HIS A 111 5.80 -5.28 1.41
CA HIS A 111 4.80 -5.50 0.39
C HIS A 111 4.87 -4.45 -0.73
N THR A 112 4.84 -3.15 -0.39
CA THR A 112 4.97 -2.06 -1.38
C THR A 112 6.27 -2.16 -2.19
N ARG A 113 7.39 -2.53 -1.55
CA ARG A 113 8.65 -2.74 -2.29
C ARG A 113 8.60 -3.95 -3.22
N PHE A 114 7.97 -5.03 -2.79
CA PHE A 114 7.77 -6.21 -3.63
C PHE A 114 6.94 -5.84 -4.86
N GLU A 115 5.86 -5.09 -4.69
CA GLU A 115 5.00 -4.73 -5.81
C GLU A 115 5.69 -3.82 -6.80
N GLU A 116 6.32 -2.74 -6.30
CA GLU A 116 7.01 -1.80 -7.15
C GLU A 116 8.19 -2.43 -7.90
N ARG A 117 9.00 -3.25 -7.22
CA ARG A 117 10.25 -3.73 -7.82
C ARG A 117 10.11 -5.04 -8.59
N ILE A 118 9.06 -5.81 -8.32
CA ILE A 118 8.90 -7.15 -8.89
C ILE A 118 7.55 -7.23 -9.60
N LEU A 119 6.43 -7.10 -8.86
CA LEU A 119 5.12 -7.42 -9.44
C LEU A 119 4.74 -6.49 -10.58
N PHE A 120 4.78 -5.17 -10.38
CA PHE A 120 4.41 -4.20 -11.40
C PHE A 120 5.39 -4.20 -12.58
N VAL A 121 6.63 -4.64 -12.37
CA VAL A 121 7.59 -4.84 -13.47
C VAL A 121 7.12 -6.00 -14.36
N GLU A 122 6.71 -7.13 -13.78
CA GLU A 122 6.18 -8.26 -14.56
C GLU A 122 4.85 -7.93 -15.23
N ILE A 123 3.94 -7.23 -14.53
CA ILE A 123 2.67 -6.79 -15.12
C ILE A 123 2.92 -5.89 -16.33
N GLN A 124 3.81 -4.90 -16.21
CA GLN A 124 4.11 -3.95 -17.29
C GLN A 124 4.71 -4.63 -18.54
N LYS A 125 5.39 -5.77 -18.40
CA LYS A 125 5.95 -6.51 -19.55
C LYS A 125 4.89 -7.15 -20.43
N ILE A 126 3.73 -7.50 -19.87
CA ILE A 126 2.71 -8.29 -20.57
C ILE A 126 1.39 -7.53 -20.77
N ALA A 127 1.18 -6.44 -20.02
CA ALA A 127 -0.05 -5.66 -20.08
C ALA A 127 -0.22 -5.05 -21.47
N THR A 128 -1.42 -5.23 -22.04
CA THR A 128 -1.81 -4.54 -23.27
C THR A 128 -2.12 -3.07 -23.00
N GLU A 129 -2.01 -2.22 -24.02
CA GLU A 129 -2.36 -0.80 -23.94
C GLU A 129 -3.80 -0.60 -23.42
N ASN A 130 -4.75 -1.42 -23.87
CA ASN A 130 -6.14 -1.36 -23.43
C ASN A 130 -6.30 -1.69 -21.94
N GLN A 131 -5.54 -2.67 -21.42
CA GLN A 131 -5.56 -3.02 -20.00
C GLN A 131 -4.97 -1.89 -19.14
N LEU A 132 -3.84 -1.31 -19.57
CA LEU A 132 -3.22 -0.17 -18.89
C LEU A 132 -4.14 1.05 -18.90
N ALA A 133 -4.71 1.40 -20.05
CA ALA A 133 -5.66 2.51 -20.17
C ALA A 133 -6.86 2.33 -19.24
N LYS A 134 -7.36 1.10 -19.09
CA LYS A 134 -8.48 0.81 -18.19
C LYS A 134 -8.12 1.01 -16.72
N ILE A 135 -6.91 0.65 -16.30
CA ILE A 135 -6.43 0.92 -14.94
C ILE A 135 -6.44 2.43 -14.66
N LYS A 136 -5.89 3.23 -15.59
CA LYS A 136 -5.85 4.69 -15.46
C LYS A 136 -7.24 5.33 -15.43
N GLU A 137 -8.20 4.80 -16.17
CA GLU A 137 -9.58 5.31 -16.17
C GLU A 137 -10.30 5.02 -14.84
N ILE A 138 -10.08 3.83 -14.27
CA ILE A 138 -10.73 3.39 -13.02
C ILE A 138 -10.08 4.04 -11.80
N HIS A 139 -8.76 4.22 -11.82
CA HIS A 139 -8.04 5.01 -10.84
C HIS A 139 -8.31 6.49 -11.12
N THR A 140 -9.50 6.95 -10.73
CA THR A 140 -9.81 8.37 -10.71
C THR A 140 -8.91 9.02 -9.69
N ASP A 141 -8.14 10.02 -10.13
CA ASP A 141 -7.16 10.82 -9.37
C ASP A 141 -7.86 11.65 -8.26
N GLU A 142 -8.66 11.02 -7.41
CA GLU A 142 -9.18 11.63 -6.20
C GLU A 142 -7.97 11.95 -5.32
N SER A 143 -7.71 13.24 -5.15
CA SER A 143 -6.55 13.71 -4.40
C SER A 143 -6.59 13.17 -2.98
N PHE A 144 -5.60 12.34 -2.63
CA PHE A 144 -5.38 11.91 -1.25
C PHE A 144 -5.41 13.15 -0.35
N THR A 145 -6.35 13.15 0.60
CA THR A 145 -6.52 14.25 1.55
C THR A 145 -6.10 13.76 2.92
N GLU A 146 -4.91 14.20 3.33
CA GLU A 146 -4.33 13.89 4.63
C GLU A 146 -5.26 14.31 5.78
N LYS A 147 -5.48 13.40 6.72
CA LYS A 147 -6.19 13.71 7.96
C LYS A 147 -5.27 14.48 8.91
N ASN A 148 -5.53 15.77 9.04
CA ASN A 148 -4.70 16.72 9.78
C ASN A 148 -5.22 17.09 11.18
N ASP A 149 -6.18 16.34 11.73
CA ASP A 149 -6.74 16.62 13.06
C ASP A 149 -5.79 16.27 14.21
N ASP A 150 -4.91 15.29 14.00
CA ASP A 150 -3.99 14.81 15.00
C ASP A 150 -2.64 14.37 14.39
N LEU A 151 -1.73 15.35 14.28
CA LEU A 151 -0.43 15.21 13.61
C LEU A 151 0.64 14.67 14.56
N PHE A 152 0.43 13.47 15.12
CA PHE A 152 1.32 12.88 16.14
C PHE A 152 2.78 12.67 15.69
N TRP A 153 3.03 12.66 14.39
CA TRP A 153 4.35 12.51 13.78
C TRP A 153 5.14 13.82 13.69
N LYS A 154 4.53 14.97 14.02
CA LYS A 154 5.21 16.27 14.04
C LYS A 154 5.94 16.52 15.35
#